data_AF-A0A7J4FZP0-F1
#
_entry.id   AF-A0A7J4FZP0-F1
#
_cell.length_a   1.000
_cell.length_b   1.000
_cell.length_c   1.000
_cell.angle_alpha   90.00
_cell.angle_beta   90.00
_cell.angle_gamma   90.00
#
_symmetry.space_group_name_H-M   'P 1'
#
loop_
_entity.id
_entity.type
_entity.pdbx_description
1 polymer ?
#
loop_
_entity_poly.entity_id
_entity_poly.type
_entity_poly.pdbx_seq_one_letter_code
_entity_poly.pdbx_strand_id
1 'polypeptide(L)'
;MKKIRYKDLIKIGPPRLTQYERARIIGIRALQIDYGAEPFLDFSNRYMSSIEMAEKELEAGVLPLSIKRRLIYRDDFEPIPLKWLIVASQEDKIVDLD
;
A
#
# COMPACT_ATOMS: atom_id res chain seq x y z
N MET A 1 -2.91 10.60 26.51
CA MET A 1 -3.46 10.47 25.14
C MET A 1 -3.64 8.99 24.82
N LYS A 2 -4.79 8.56 24.28
CA LYS A 2 -4.98 7.17 23.83
C LYS A 2 -4.07 6.92 22.62
N LYS A 3 -3.23 5.88 22.67
CA LYS A 3 -2.51 5.38 21.49
C LYS A 3 -3.54 4.64 20.62
N ILE A 4 -3.78 5.10 19.40
CA ILE A 4 -4.64 4.43 18.43
C ILE A 4 -3.75 3.60 17.51
N ARG A 5 -4.05 2.30 17.34
CA ARG A 5 -3.33 1.43 16.40
C ARG A 5 -3.95 1.52 15.02
N TYR A 6 -3.15 1.35 13.97
CA TYR A 6 -3.67 1.41 12.60
C TYR A 6 -4.62 0.25 12.29
N LYS A 7 -4.42 -0.91 12.92
CA LYS A 7 -5.35 -2.05 12.84
C LYS A 7 -6.77 -1.69 13.25
N ASP A 8 -6.91 -0.87 14.30
CA ASP A 8 -8.22 -0.49 14.84
C ASP A 8 -8.96 0.51 13.91
N LEU A 9 -8.24 1.18 13.01
CA LEU A 9 -8.81 2.09 12.00
C LEU A 9 -9.33 1.33 10.76
N ILE A 10 -8.86 0.11 10.52
CA ILE A 10 -9.21 -0.69 9.35
C ILE A 10 -10.46 -1.52 9.68
N LYS A 11 -11.62 -1.00 9.28
CA LYS A 11 -12.93 -1.62 9.59
C LYS A 11 -13.28 -2.83 8.73
N ILE A 12 -12.61 -3.00 7.58
CA ILE A 12 -12.97 -3.99 6.56
C ILE A 12 -11.76 -4.76 6.06
N GLY A 13 -11.89 -6.09 6.04
CA GLY A 13 -10.86 -7.00 5.56
C GLY A 13 -9.65 -7.10 6.50
N PRO A 14 -8.61 -7.85 6.11
CA PRO A 14 -7.43 -8.02 6.95
C PRO A 14 -6.65 -6.69 7.06
N PRO A 15 -6.06 -6.36 8.22
CA PRO A 15 -5.33 -5.11 8.42
C PRO A 15 -3.90 -5.17 7.84
N ARG A 16 -3.81 -5.67 6.60
CA ARG A 16 -2.58 -5.80 5.81
C ARG A 16 -2.94 -5.69 4.34
N LEU A 17 -1.95 -5.34 3.54
CA LEU A 17 -2.07 -5.37 2.09
C LEU A 17 -2.13 -6.83 1.61
N THR A 18 -3.17 -7.17 0.85
CA THR A 18 -3.28 -8.51 0.25
C THR A 18 -2.40 -8.63 -0.98
N GLN A 19 -2.03 -9.86 -1.37
CA GLN A 19 -1.24 -10.09 -2.58
C GLN A 19 -1.91 -9.55 -3.85
N TYR A 20 -3.25 -9.60 -3.91
CA TYR A 20 -4.02 -9.09 -5.05
C TYR A 20 -4.02 -7.57 -5.10
N GLU A 21 -4.17 -6.91 -3.95
CA GLU A 21 -4.07 -5.45 -3.86
C GLU A 21 -2.66 -4.99 -4.22
N ARG A 22 -1.62 -5.66 -3.70
CA ARG A 22 -0.21 -5.41 -4.04
C ARG A 22 0.02 -5.52 -5.55
N ALA A 23 -0.36 -6.64 -6.16
CA ALA A 23 -0.19 -6.87 -7.59
C ALA A 23 -0.90 -5.81 -8.44
N ARG A 24 -2.11 -5.40 -8.04
CA ARG A 24 -2.88 -4.38 -8.77
C ARG A 24 -2.26 -2.99 -8.67
N ILE A 25 -1.74 -2.61 -7.50
CA ILE A 25 -1.05 -1.34 -7.31
C ILE A 25 0.21 -1.29 -8.18
N ILE A 26 1.01 -2.35 -8.16
CA ILE A 26 2.23 -2.44 -8.98
C ILE A 26 1.88 -2.35 -10.46
N GLY A 27 0.88 -3.10 -10.92
CA GLY A 27 0.46 -3.09 -12.32
C GLY A 27 0.00 -1.71 -12.79
N ILE A 28 -0.88 -1.06 -12.01
CA ILE A 28 -1.35 0.31 -12.34
C ILE A 28 -0.19 1.31 -12.30
N ARG A 29 0.70 1.20 -11.31
CA ARG A 29 1.80 2.16 -11.16
C ARG A 29 2.87 1.98 -12.25
N ALA A 30 3.21 0.74 -12.61
CA ALA A 30 4.08 0.45 -13.75
C ALA A 30 3.50 1.06 -15.03
N LEU A 31 2.19 0.91 -15.27
CA LEU A 31 1.51 1.51 -16.42
C LEU A 31 1.60 3.04 -16.43
N GLN A 32 1.50 3.69 -15.25
CA GLN A 32 1.67 5.15 -15.16
C GLN A 32 3.09 5.56 -15.56
N ILE A 33 4.11 4.84 -15.09
CA ILE A 33 5.51 5.09 -15.42
C ILE A 33 5.73 4.89 -16.93
N ASP A 34 5.17 3.84 -17.52
CA ASP A 34 5.23 3.59 -18.97
C ASP A 34 4.59 4.72 -19.79
N TYR A 35 3.57 5.38 -19.25
CA TYR A 35 2.96 6.57 -19.85
C TYR A 35 3.69 7.88 -19.54
N GLY A 36 4.87 7.83 -18.94
CA GLY A 36 5.71 8.99 -18.67
C GLY A 36 5.35 9.75 -17.40
N ALA A 37 4.59 9.15 -16.47
CA ALA A 37 4.39 9.73 -15.16
C ALA A 37 5.69 9.78 -14.36
N GLU A 38 5.92 10.87 -13.64
CA GLU A 38 7.13 11.05 -12.84
C GLU A 38 7.17 10.03 -11.67
N PRO A 39 8.32 9.36 -11.47
CA PRO A 39 8.56 8.55 -10.28
C PRO A 39 8.63 9.39 -9.00
N PHE A 40 8.09 8.87 -7.89
CA PHE A 40 8.19 9.49 -6.56
C PHE A 40 9.56 9.27 -5.89
N LEU A 41 10.32 8.29 -6.37
CA LEU A 41 11.68 8.01 -5.93
C LEU A 41 12.67 8.34 -7.04
N ASP A 42 13.89 8.70 -6.66
CA ASP A 42 14.96 8.94 -7.61
C ASP A 42 15.56 7.62 -8.12
N PHE A 43 15.36 7.36 -9.41
CA PHE A 43 15.90 6.19 -10.12
C PHE A 43 17.00 6.56 -11.14
N SER A 44 17.49 7.81 -11.15
CA SER A 44 18.39 8.36 -12.18
C SER A 44 19.68 7.56 -12.39
N ASN A 45 20.12 6.82 -11.37
CA ASN A 45 21.38 6.07 -11.39
C ASN A 45 21.24 4.59 -11.75
N ARG A 46 20.03 4.10 -12.09
CA ARG A 46 19.81 2.67 -12.39
C ARG A 46 18.85 2.48 -13.56
N TYR A 47 19.24 1.65 -14.53
CA TYR A 47 18.31 1.09 -15.49
C TYR A 47 17.40 0.09 -14.75
N MET A 48 16.16 0.48 -14.49
CA MET A 48 15.12 -0.35 -13.89
C MET A 48 13.91 -0.42 -14.82
N SER A 49 13.23 -1.56 -14.82
CA SER A 49 11.93 -1.67 -15.47
C SER A 49 10.85 -0.91 -14.69
N SER A 50 9.76 -0.52 -15.36
CA SER A 50 8.61 0.14 -14.73
C SER A 50 7.97 -0.66 -13.61
N ILE A 51 8.02 -1.99 -13.70
CA ILE A 51 7.57 -2.89 -12.64
C ILE A 51 8.47 -2.77 -11.42
N GLU A 52 9.79 -2.84 -11.59
CA GLU A 52 10.75 -2.73 -10.48
C GLU A 52 10.67 -1.36 -9.80
N MET A 53 10.51 -0.29 -10.58
CA MET A 53 10.31 1.06 -10.04
C MET A 53 9.03 1.14 -9.20
N ALA A 54 7.91 0.61 -9.72
CA ALA A 54 6.65 0.55 -8.99
C ALA A 54 6.73 -0.29 -7.70
N GLU A 55 7.46 -1.40 -7.72
CA GLU A 55 7.71 -2.21 -6.52
C GLU A 55 8.48 -1.43 -5.46
N LYS A 56 9.53 -0.70 -5.86
CA LYS A 56 10.34 0.11 -4.95
C LYS A 56 9.54 1.26 -4.33
N GLU A 57 8.70 1.93 -5.10
CA GLU A 57 7.82 2.98 -4.58
C GLU A 57 6.77 2.43 -3.60
N LEU A 58 6.23 1.24 -3.89
CA LEU A 58 5.28 0.57 -3.01
C LEU A 58 5.95 0.14 -1.70
N GLU A 59 7.16 -0.42 -1.76
CA GLU A 59 7.96 -0.79 -0.58
C GLU A 59 8.29 0.42 0.30
N ALA A 60 8.60 1.57 -0.32
CA ALA A 60 8.84 2.83 0.39
C ALA A 60 7.56 3.46 0.95
N GLY A 61 6.37 3.00 0.53
CA GLY A 61 5.08 3.53 1.00
C GLY A 61 4.82 4.98 0.60
N VAL A 62 5.44 5.46 -0.49
CA VAL A 62 5.35 6.85 -0.95
C VAL A 62 4.15 7.11 -1.87
N LEU A 63 3.51 6.06 -2.37
CA LEU A 63 2.38 6.17 -3.31
C LEU A 63 1.14 6.76 -2.60
N PRO A 64 0.58 7.89 -3.11
CA PRO A 64 -0.59 8.54 -2.53
C PRO A 64 -1.90 7.84 -2.96
N LEU A 65 -2.01 6.55 -2.65
CA LEU A 65 -3.13 5.69 -3.04
C LEU A 65 -3.97 5.26 -1.85
N SER A 66 -5.26 5.01 -2.10
CA SER A 66 -6.19 4.42 -1.15
C SER A 66 -6.88 3.20 -1.77
N ILE A 67 -7.17 2.20 -0.94
CA ILE A 67 -7.84 0.97 -1.35
C ILE A 67 -9.29 1.01 -0.87
N LYS A 68 -10.23 0.96 -1.81
CA LYS A 68 -11.64 0.72 -1.49
C LYS A 68 -11.94 -0.78 -1.61
N ARG A 69 -12.22 -1.42 -0.47
CA ARG A 69 -12.71 -2.80 -0.41
C ARG A 69 -14.22 -2.81 -0.54
N ARG A 70 -14.78 -3.65 -1.42
CA ARG A 70 -16.22 -3.79 -1.61
C ARG A 70 -16.72 -5.12 -1.03
N LEU A 71 -17.80 -5.07 -0.26
CA LEU A 71 -18.57 -6.26 0.12
C LEU A 71 -19.86 -6.31 -0.70
N ILE A 72 -20.33 -7.52 -0.97
CA ILE A 72 -21.53 -7.76 -1.80
C ILE A 72 -22.77 -7.10 -1.18
N TYR A 73 -22.84 -7.04 0.15
CA TYR A 73 -24.00 -6.55 0.90
C TYR A 73 -23.83 -5.13 1.46
N ARG A 74 -22.66 -4.50 1.28
CA ARG A 74 -22.34 -3.19 1.88
C ARG A 74 -21.17 -2.49 1.15
N ASP A 75 -21.39 -1.29 0.63
CA ASP A 75 -20.39 -0.51 -0.15
C ASP A 75 -20.08 0.89 0.43
N ASP A 76 -20.55 1.16 1.64
CA ASP A 76 -20.41 2.45 2.35
C ASP A 76 -19.07 2.61 3.09
N PHE A 77 -18.11 1.69 2.89
CA PHE A 77 -16.81 1.80 3.55
C PHE A 77 -15.94 2.90 2.93
N GLU A 78 -15.37 3.71 3.81
CA GLU A 78 -14.36 4.71 3.46
C GLU A 78 -13.13 4.04 2.85
N PRO A 79 -12.48 4.66 1.84
CA PRO A 79 -11.23 4.16 1.30
C PRO A 79 -10.15 4.08 2.38
N ILE A 80 -9.43 2.96 2.43
CA ILE A 80 -8.34 2.74 3.39
C ILE A 80 -7.05 3.28 2.77
N PRO A 81 -6.35 4.23 3.41
CA PRO A 81 -5.06 4.70 2.94
C PRO A 81 -4.02 3.57 2.90
N LEU A 82 -3.25 3.49 1.81
CA LEU A 82 -2.22 2.46 1.64
C LEU A 82 -1.19 2.46 2.79
N LYS A 83 -0.78 3.65 3.23
CA LYS A 83 0.14 3.84 4.35
C LYS A 83 -0.33 3.13 5.62
N TRP A 84 -1.64 3.14 5.90
CA TRP A 84 -2.20 2.48 7.08
C TRP A 84 -2.03 0.97 7.01
N LEU A 85 -2.25 0.38 5.83
CA LEU A 85 -2.12 -1.06 5.60
C LEU A 85 -0.66 -1.55 5.69
N ILE A 86 0.30 -0.71 5.25
CA ILE A 86 1.73 -1.02 5.37
C ILE A 86 2.15 -1.02 6.84
N VAL A 87 1.79 0.02 7.59
CA VAL A 87 2.14 0.14 9.02
C VAL A 87 1.45 -0.94 9.85
N ALA A 88 0.15 -1.19 9.61
CA ALA A 88 -0.60 -2.22 10.32
C ALA A 88 0.00 -3.62 10.11
N SER A 89 0.56 -3.91 8.93
CA SER A 89 1.25 -5.17 8.67
C SER A 89 2.59 -5.30 9.42
N GLN A 90 3.23 -4.20 9.79
CA GLN A 90 4.48 -4.21 10.57
C GLN A 90 4.23 -4.32 12.07
N GLU A 91 3.08 -3.84 12.56
CA GLU A 91 2.67 -4.02 13.96
C GLU A 91 2.58 -5.50 14.38
N ASP A 92 2.34 -6.45 13.46
CA ASP A 92 2.36 -7.90 13.77
C ASP A 92 3.77 -8.47 13.97
N LYS A 93 4.83 -7.76 13.57
CA LYS A 93 6.23 -8.22 13.67
C LYS A 93 6.91 -7.83 14.97
N ILE A 94 6.32 -6.88 15.71
CA ILE A 94 6.78 -6.49 17.04
C ILE A 94 6.20 -7.52 18.01
N VAL A 95 6.85 -8.68 18.07
CA VAL A 95 6.65 -9.64 19.15
C VAL A 95 7.78 -9.35 20.13
N ASP A 96 7.44 -8.73 21.27
CA ASP A 96 8.36 -8.67 22.39
C ASP A 96 8.60 -10.12 22.82
N LEU A 97 9.78 -10.66 22.50
CA LEU A 97 10.25 -11.94 23.02
C LEU A 97 10.79 -11.65 24.42
N ASP A 98 10.02 -12.00 25.44
CA ASP A 98 10.51 -12.11 26.82
C ASP A 98 11.66 -13.12 26.94
#